data_AF-A0A1Y5TF03-F1
#
_entry.id   AF-A0A1Y5TF03-F1
#
_cell.length_a   1.000
_cell.length_b   1.000
_cell.length_c   1.000
_cell.angle_alpha   90.00
_cell.angle_beta   90.00
_cell.angle_gamma   90.00
#
_symmetry.space_group_name_H-M   'P 1'
#
loop_
_entity.id
_entity.type
_entity.pdbx_description
1 polymer ?
#
loop_
_entity_poly.entity_id
_entity_poly.type
_entity_poly.pdbx_seq_one_letter_code
_entity_poly.pdbx_strand_id
1 'polypeptide(L)'
;MTHDGSQALWVAVLMLVIADALEGVSGIQGNTVVKIDAIKQARNYLTIKNSNFDTVCDLAGIDAEFLRERMTGLIAMAPSPDDLVNRRIIVTPIKMKVRNRGYKQNRRRPEQAGVVSNLGVFLGTGAGRDAQETPKISFSKRKAS
;
A
#
# COMPACT_ATOMS: atom_id res chain seq x y z
N MET A 1 -11.58 -27.25 16.73
CA MET A 1 -10.36 -27.06 15.91
C MET A 1 -9.60 -25.88 16.51
N THR A 2 -8.67 -26.15 17.40
CA THR A 2 -7.79 -25.13 17.98
C THR A 2 -6.79 -24.74 16.91
N HIS A 3 -7.00 -23.60 16.25
CA HIS A 3 -5.99 -23.04 15.37
C HIS A 3 -4.79 -22.65 16.23
N ASP A 4 -3.69 -23.37 16.10
CA ASP A 4 -2.42 -22.93 16.65
C ASP A 4 -2.06 -21.61 15.95
N GLY A 5 -1.99 -20.52 16.72
CA GLY A 5 -1.70 -19.20 16.18
C GLY A 5 -0.37 -19.17 15.42
N SER A 6 0.58 -20.05 15.77
CA SER A 6 1.84 -20.20 15.05
C SER A 6 1.64 -20.79 13.64
N GLN A 7 0.84 -21.85 13.50
CA GLN A 7 0.50 -22.41 12.19
C GLN A 7 -0.22 -21.39 11.31
N ALA A 8 -1.17 -20.63 11.88
CA ALA A 8 -1.89 -19.59 11.15
C ALA A 8 -0.94 -18.50 10.61
N LEU A 9 0.11 -18.16 11.36
CA LEU A 9 1.15 -17.22 10.92
C LEU A 9 1.93 -17.78 9.73
N TRP A 10 2.36 -19.05 9.78
CA TRP A 10 3.11 -19.66 8.67
C TRP A 10 2.26 -19.83 7.41
N VAL A 11 0.97 -20.14 7.55
CA VAL A 11 0.01 -20.13 6.44
C VAL A 11 -0.09 -18.72 5.83
N ALA A 12 -0.17 -17.66 6.65
CA ALA A 12 -0.23 -16.29 6.14
C ALA A 12 1.05 -15.90 5.37
N VAL A 13 2.22 -16.33 5.85
CA VAL A 13 3.50 -16.12 5.13
C VAL A 13 3.48 -16.83 3.78
N LEU A 14 3.04 -18.09 3.71
CA LEU A 14 2.93 -18.82 2.45
C LEU A 14 1.96 -18.14 1.48
N MET A 15 0.79 -17.71 1.96
CA MET A 15 -0.19 -16.99 1.15
C MET A 15 0.38 -15.69 0.57
N LEU A 16 1.18 -14.96 1.34
CA LEU A 16 1.85 -13.75 0.86
C LEU A 16 2.84 -14.06 -0.27
N VAL A 17 3.68 -15.09 -0.11
CA VAL A 17 4.64 -15.50 -1.13
C VAL A 17 3.94 -15.99 -2.41
N ILE A 18 2.82 -16.72 -2.25
CA ILE A 18 1.98 -17.16 -3.37
C ILE A 18 1.39 -15.95 -4.12
N ALA A 19 0.85 -14.97 -3.39
CA ALA A 19 0.33 -13.74 -3.98
C ALA A 19 1.44 -12.98 -4.73
N ASP A 20 2.62 -12.85 -4.14
CA ASP A 20 3.77 -12.20 -4.78
C ASP A 20 4.20 -12.92 -6.08
N ALA A 21 4.13 -14.25 -6.12
CA ALA A 21 4.48 -15.05 -7.29
C ALA A 21 3.43 -14.98 -8.43
N LEU A 22 2.14 -14.90 -8.08
CA LEU A 22 1.02 -14.96 -9.03
C LEU A 22 0.50 -13.58 -9.46
N GLU A 23 0.42 -12.64 -8.53
CA GLU A 23 -0.19 -11.31 -8.72
C GLU A 23 0.85 -10.18 -8.74
N GLY A 24 2.09 -10.49 -8.35
CA GLY A 24 3.21 -9.57 -8.30
C GLY A 24 3.42 -8.91 -6.94
N VAL A 25 4.61 -8.38 -6.69
CA VAL A 25 5.00 -7.90 -5.35
C VAL A 25 4.39 -6.53 -5.03
N SER A 26 3.65 -6.43 -3.92
CA SER A 26 2.95 -5.20 -3.50
C SER A 26 3.71 -4.34 -2.47
N GLY A 27 4.69 -4.90 -1.75
CA GLY A 27 5.39 -4.20 -0.67
C GLY A 27 6.79 -3.66 -0.98
N ILE A 28 7.39 -4.04 -2.12
CA ILE A 28 8.77 -3.66 -2.45
C ILE A 28 8.79 -2.30 -3.15
N GLN A 29 9.45 -1.33 -2.51
CA GLN A 29 9.85 -0.08 -3.14
C GLN A 29 11.05 -0.33 -4.06
N GLY A 30 11.01 0.20 -5.28
CA GLY A 30 12.11 0.04 -6.23
C GLY A 30 11.68 0.13 -7.68
N ASN A 31 12.67 0.06 -8.56
CA ASN A 31 12.48 0.05 -10.02
C ASN A 31 11.80 -1.26 -10.48
N THR A 32 11.21 -1.24 -11.67
CA THR A 32 10.57 -2.38 -12.34
C THR A 32 11.44 -3.63 -12.33
N VAL A 33 12.75 -3.49 -12.57
CA VAL A 33 13.71 -4.60 -12.54
C VAL A 33 13.74 -5.30 -11.18
N VAL A 34 13.75 -4.54 -10.08
CA VAL A 34 13.75 -5.10 -8.72
C VAL A 34 12.46 -5.87 -8.45
N LYS A 35 11.32 -5.35 -8.91
CA LYS A 35 10.03 -6.02 -8.77
C LYS A 35 9.97 -7.31 -9.59
N ILE A 36 10.44 -7.28 -10.83
CA ILE A 36 10.52 -8.47 -11.69
C ILE A 36 11.39 -9.54 -11.03
N ASP A 37 12.54 -9.15 -10.50
CA ASP A 37 13.45 -10.09 -9.84
C ASP A 37 12.82 -10.69 -8.58
N ALA A 38 12.15 -9.88 -7.75
CA ALA A 38 11.44 -10.37 -6.58
C ALA A 38 10.31 -11.37 -6.93
N ILE A 39 9.56 -11.14 -8.01
CA ILE A 39 8.55 -12.10 -8.50
C ILE A 39 9.23 -13.41 -8.93
N LYS A 40 10.36 -13.33 -9.64
CA LYS A 40 11.13 -14.52 -10.05
C LYS A 40 11.63 -15.29 -8.84
N GLN A 41 12.16 -14.60 -7.83
CA GLN A 41 12.60 -15.23 -6.58
C GLN A 41 11.43 -15.92 -5.86
N ALA A 42 10.25 -15.30 -5.77
CA ALA A 42 9.06 -15.91 -5.19
C ALA A 42 8.62 -17.17 -5.95
N ARG A 43 8.60 -17.13 -7.29
CA ARG A 43 8.29 -18.30 -8.13
C ARG A 43 9.31 -19.42 -7.95
N ASN A 44 10.60 -19.09 -7.91
CA ASN A 44 11.67 -20.05 -7.69
C ASN A 44 11.58 -20.70 -6.31
N TYR A 45 11.27 -19.92 -5.27
CA TYR A 45 11.10 -20.41 -3.91
C TYR A 45 9.98 -21.47 -3.81
N LEU A 46 8.89 -21.29 -4.55
CA LEU A 46 7.74 -22.21 -4.56
C LEU A 46 7.93 -23.44 -5.46
N THR A 47 8.89 -23.42 -6.40
CA THR A 47 9.04 -24.48 -7.43
C THR A 47 10.34 -25.27 -7.30
N ILE A 48 11.45 -24.62 -6.94
CA ILE A 48 12.78 -25.25 -6.80
C ILE A 48 12.94 -25.83 -5.40
N LYS A 49 13.44 -27.07 -5.30
CA LYS A 49 13.58 -27.77 -4.02
C LYS A 49 14.50 -27.00 -3.06
N ASN A 50 14.01 -26.72 -1.85
CA ASN A 50 14.68 -25.89 -0.87
C ASN A 50 14.26 -26.30 0.55
N SER A 51 15.23 -26.59 1.42
CA SER A 51 14.99 -26.99 2.82
C SER A 51 14.19 -25.95 3.61
N ASN A 52 14.37 -24.65 3.31
CA ASN A 52 13.66 -23.59 4.01
C ASN A 52 12.17 -23.60 3.65
N PHE A 53 11.82 -23.91 2.41
CA PHE A 53 10.43 -24.04 2.00
C PHE A 53 9.76 -25.24 2.66
N ASP A 54 10.46 -26.38 2.69
CA ASP A 54 9.98 -27.60 3.33
C ASP A 54 9.70 -27.34 4.83
N THR A 55 10.63 -26.65 5.52
CA THR A 55 10.45 -26.24 6.93
C THR A 55 9.23 -25.33 7.13
N VAL A 56 9.02 -24.35 6.25
CA VAL A 56 7.86 -23.44 6.35
C VAL A 56 6.56 -24.19 6.11
N CYS A 57 6.54 -25.17 5.19
CA CYS A 57 5.37 -26.01 4.93
C CYS A 57 5.05 -26.91 6.13
N ASP A 58 6.06 -27.53 6.74
CA ASP A 58 5.92 -28.34 7.96
C ASP A 58 5.34 -27.51 9.11
N LEU A 59 5.85 -26.29 9.31
CA LEU A 59 5.35 -25.36 10.33
C LEU A 59 3.93 -24.86 10.04
N ALA A 60 3.52 -24.83 8.77
CA ALA A 60 2.15 -24.52 8.36
C ALA A 60 1.22 -25.75 8.40
N GLY A 61 1.75 -26.96 8.60
CA GLY A 61 1.00 -28.21 8.51
C GLY A 61 0.52 -28.54 7.09
N ILE A 62 1.29 -28.15 6.07
CA ILE A 62 1.00 -28.35 4.65
C ILE A 62 2.06 -29.28 4.04
N ASP A 63 1.64 -30.19 3.16
CA ASP A 63 2.57 -31.01 2.39
C ASP A 63 3.29 -30.15 1.32
N ALA A 64 4.62 -30.06 1.46
CA ALA A 64 5.49 -29.29 0.59
C ALA A 64 5.49 -29.80 -0.86
N GLU A 65 5.44 -31.11 -1.09
CA GLU A 65 5.47 -31.66 -2.46
C GLU A 65 4.15 -31.38 -3.18
N PHE A 66 3.03 -31.62 -2.50
CA PHE A 66 1.71 -31.30 -3.04
C PHE A 66 1.56 -29.81 -3.38
N LEU A 67 2.02 -28.93 -2.47
CA LEU A 67 1.97 -27.49 -2.71
C LEU A 67 2.86 -27.10 -3.91
N ARG A 68 4.06 -27.67 -4.02
CA ARG A 68 4.99 -27.41 -5.13
C ARG A 68 4.43 -27.86 -6.48
N GLU A 69 3.85 -29.06 -6.55
CA GLU A 69 3.20 -29.57 -7.76
C GLU A 69 2.07 -28.62 -8.20
N ARG A 70 1.20 -28.26 -7.26
CA ARG A 70 0.11 -27.32 -7.51
C ARG A 70 0.62 -25.95 -7.96
N MET A 71 1.63 -25.40 -7.30
CA MET A 71 2.20 -24.10 -7.65
C MET A 71 2.88 -24.11 -9.01
N THR A 72 3.50 -25.23 -9.40
CA THR A 72 4.08 -25.39 -10.74
C THR A 72 3.01 -25.25 -11.83
N GLY A 73 1.85 -25.89 -11.65
CA GLY A 73 0.71 -25.74 -12.55
C GLY A 73 0.17 -24.31 -12.60
N LEU A 74 -0.02 -23.68 -11.43
CA LEU A 74 -0.52 -22.30 -11.36
C LEU A 74 0.44 -21.28 -11.97
N ILE A 75 1.75 -21.41 -11.73
CA ILE A 75 2.78 -20.52 -12.27
C ILE A 75 2.89 -20.69 -13.79
N ALA A 76 2.74 -21.91 -14.32
CA ALA A 76 2.72 -22.14 -15.77
C ALA A 76 1.54 -21.44 -16.47
N MET A 77 0.40 -21.31 -15.78
CA MET A 77 -0.77 -20.59 -16.28
C MET A 77 -0.72 -19.08 -16.01
N ALA A 78 0.15 -18.62 -15.11
CA ALA A 78 0.25 -17.23 -14.73
C ALA A 78 0.96 -16.38 -15.80
N PRO A 79 0.66 -15.06 -15.89
CA PRO A 79 1.38 -14.14 -16.78
C PRO A 79 2.89 -14.11 -16.50
N SER A 80 3.68 -13.61 -17.45
CA SER A 80 5.12 -13.42 -17.21
C SER A 80 5.36 -12.39 -16.09
N PRO A 81 6.49 -12.45 -15.36
CA PRO A 81 6.84 -11.46 -14.34
C PRO A 81 6.84 -10.01 -14.87
N ASP A 82 7.29 -9.81 -16.11
CA ASP A 82 7.31 -8.52 -16.79
C ASP A 82 5.88 -7.98 -17.00
N ASP A 83 4.94 -8.84 -17.43
CA ASP A 83 3.54 -8.46 -17.60
C ASP A 83 2.86 -8.07 -16.28
N LEU A 84 3.18 -8.77 -15.19
CA LEU A 84 2.62 -8.51 -13.87
C LEU A 84 3.00 -7.12 -13.36
N VAL A 85 4.25 -6.68 -13.58
CA VAL A 85 4.67 -5.34 -13.16
C VAL A 85 4.07 -4.25 -14.05
N ASN A 86 3.95 -4.49 -15.36
CA ASN A 86 3.42 -3.52 -16.31
C ASN A 86 1.90 -3.29 -16.15
N ARG A 87 1.12 -4.32 -15.78
CA ARG A 87 -0.33 -4.21 -15.58
C ARG A 87 -0.73 -3.19 -14.50
N ARG A 88 0.10 -3.01 -13.47
CA ARG A 88 -0.19 -2.04 -12.38
C ARG A 88 -0.01 -0.58 -12.78
N ILE A 89 0.70 -0.30 -13.87
CA ILE A 89 0.94 1.08 -14.35
C ILE A 89 -0.29 1.60 -15.13
N ILE A 90 -1.16 0.71 -15.62
CA ILE A 90 -2.40 1.06 -16.33
C ILE A 90 -3.54 1.34 -15.34
N VAL A 91 -3.28 2.10 -14.28
CA VAL A 91 -4.33 2.94 -13.68
C VAL A 91 -4.16 4.27 -14.38
N THR A 92 -4.83 4.43 -15.52
CA THR A 92 -4.88 5.72 -16.21
C THR A 92 -5.28 6.80 -15.19
N PRO A 93 -4.56 7.93 -15.10
CA PRO A 93 -5.10 9.06 -14.37
C PRO A 93 -6.42 9.37 -15.06
N ILE A 94 -7.53 9.20 -14.36
CA ILE A 94 -8.81 9.78 -14.76
C ILE A 94 -8.48 11.25 -14.94
N LYS A 95 -8.31 11.69 -16.18
CA LYS A 95 -8.31 13.10 -16.53
C LYS A 95 -9.73 13.56 -16.19
N MET A 96 -9.97 13.87 -14.92
CA MET A 96 -11.14 14.62 -14.51
C MET A 96 -11.03 15.92 -15.29
N LYS A 97 -11.79 15.99 -16.39
CA LYS A 97 -12.01 17.20 -17.14
C LYS A 97 -12.79 18.11 -16.19
N VAL A 98 -12.06 18.85 -15.35
CA VAL A 98 -12.62 19.92 -14.52
C VAL A 98 -13.34 20.83 -15.50
N ARG A 99 -14.68 20.70 -15.56
CA ARG A 99 -15.53 21.64 -16.28
C ARG A 99 -15.39 22.95 -15.51
N ASN A 100 -14.47 23.77 -15.98
CA ASN A 100 -14.24 25.13 -15.52
C ASN A 100 -15.50 25.95 -15.87
N ARG A 101 -16.55 25.86 -15.04
CA ARG A 101 -17.70 26.77 -15.12
C ARG A 101 -17.21 28.10 -14.57
N GLY A 102 -16.88 29.00 -15.51
CA GLY A 102 -16.31 30.30 -15.23
C GLY A 102 -17.11 31.10 -14.20
N TYR A 103 -16.50 31.34 -13.05
CA TYR A 103 -16.92 32.39 -12.14
C TYR A 103 -16.31 33.70 -12.67
N LYS A 104 -17.11 34.46 -13.43
CA LYS A 104 -16.78 35.83 -13.84
C LYS A 104 -16.66 36.71 -12.59
N GLN A 105 -15.44 37.06 -12.21
CA GLN A 105 -15.18 38.19 -11.33
C GLN A 105 -15.46 39.48 -12.10
N ASN A 106 -16.47 40.24 -11.69
CA ASN A 106 -16.56 41.66 -12.03
C ASN A 106 -16.54 42.47 -10.75
N ARG A 107 -15.49 43.28 -10.61
CA ARG A 107 -15.26 44.23 -9.53
C ARG A 107 -16.05 45.52 -9.77
N ARG A 108 -16.38 46.22 -8.66
CA ARG A 108 -16.58 47.69 -8.46
C ARG A 108 -18.02 48.24 -8.38
N ARG A 109 -18.57 48.25 -7.14
CA ARG A 109 -19.11 49.34 -6.26
C ARG A 109 -19.53 50.72 -6.86
N PRO A 110 -20.33 51.59 -6.15
CA PRO A 110 -21.06 51.45 -4.87
C PRO A 110 -22.51 52.03 -4.84
N GLU A 111 -23.13 52.03 -3.66
CA GLU A 111 -24.31 52.80 -3.19
C GLU A 111 -25.71 52.29 -3.57
N GLN A 112 -26.35 51.62 -2.60
CA GLN A 112 -27.55 52.16 -1.95
C GLN A 112 -27.76 51.50 -0.59
N ALA A 113 -27.91 52.34 0.43
CA ALA A 113 -28.26 51.97 1.80
C ALA A 113 -29.72 51.51 1.84
N GLY A 114 -29.98 50.36 2.46
CA GLY A 114 -31.31 49.79 2.61
C GLY A 114 -31.28 48.54 3.48
N VAL A 115 -31.61 48.75 4.75
CA VAL A 115 -31.86 47.83 5.86
C VAL A 115 -32.14 46.35 5.50
N VAL A 116 -31.21 45.49 5.95
CA VAL A 116 -31.27 44.11 6.48
C VAL A 116 -32.51 43.25 6.22
N SER A 117 -32.31 42.03 5.71
CA SER A 117 -32.78 40.75 6.31
C SER A 117 -32.40 39.55 5.44
N ASN A 118 -31.20 38.99 5.65
CA ASN A 118 -31.02 37.54 5.84
C ASN A 118 -29.56 37.25 6.17
N LEU A 119 -29.35 36.77 7.39
CA LEU A 119 -28.06 36.43 7.99
C LEU A 119 -27.33 35.37 7.18
N GLY A 120 -26.18 35.75 6.64
CA GLY A 120 -25.16 34.83 6.18
C GLY A 120 -23.81 35.48 6.32
N VAL A 121 -23.18 35.29 7.47
CA VAL A 121 -21.75 34.96 7.70
C VAL A 121 -21.63 34.82 9.22
N PHE A 122 -21.59 33.60 9.74
CA PHE A 122 -21.07 33.39 11.08
C PHE A 122 -19.57 33.65 11.04
N LEU A 123 -19.22 34.79 11.62
CA LEU A 123 -17.90 35.26 11.96
C LEU A 123 -17.09 34.13 12.59
N GLY A 124 -15.85 33.98 12.14
CA GLY A 124 -14.89 33.08 12.76
C GLY A 124 -14.75 33.36 14.25
N THR A 125 -14.80 32.29 15.04
CA THR A 125 -14.20 32.29 16.36
C THR A 125 -12.71 32.05 16.18
N GLY A 126 -11.94 33.13 16.34
CA GLY A 126 -10.50 33.07 16.40
C GLY A 126 -10.04 32.07 17.48
N ALA A 127 -9.14 31.18 17.09
CA ALA A 127 -8.24 30.49 17.98
C ALA A 127 -6.85 30.60 17.36
N GLY A 128 -5.91 31.10 18.16
CA GLY A 128 -4.66 31.72 17.73
C GLY A 128 -3.64 30.79 17.09
N ARG A 129 -2.54 31.42 16.66
CA ARG A 129 -1.37 30.81 15.99
C ARG A 129 -0.45 30.01 16.93
N ASP A 130 -0.91 29.61 18.11
CA ASP A 130 -0.05 29.07 19.18
C ASP A 130 -0.48 27.67 19.66
N ALA A 131 -0.57 26.70 18.75
CA ALA A 131 -0.86 25.30 19.12
C ALA A 131 0.11 24.27 18.50
N GLN A 132 1.35 24.68 18.23
CA GLN A 132 2.46 23.74 18.05
C GLN A 132 3.53 24.02 19.09
N GLU A 133 3.25 23.71 20.34
CA GLU A 133 4.33 23.41 21.29
C GLU A 133 5.06 22.16 20.79
N THR A 134 6.23 22.37 20.21
CA THR A 134 7.20 21.29 20.00
C THR A 134 7.77 20.94 21.38
N PRO A 135 7.59 19.73 21.91
CA PRO A 135 8.29 19.36 23.13
C PRO A 135 9.79 19.36 22.83
N LYS A 136 10.55 20.15 23.60
CA LYS A 136 12.01 20.20 23.56
C LYS A 136 12.55 18.93 24.22
N ILE A 137 12.64 17.84 23.45
CA ILE A 137 13.18 16.58 23.93
C ILE A 137 14.71 16.71 24.04
N SER A 138 15.22 16.67 25.27
CA SER A 138 16.64 16.66 25.58
C SER A 138 17.07 15.24 25.96
N PHE A 139 17.97 14.64 25.19
CA PHE A 139 18.58 13.36 25.56
C PHE A 139 19.84 13.63 26.39
N SER A 140 19.77 13.36 27.70
CA SER A 140 20.97 13.34 28.54
C SER A 140 21.90 12.22 28.07
N LYS A 141 23.10 12.58 27.58
CA LYS A 141 24.18 11.62 27.32
C LYS A 141 24.52 10.88 28.62
N ARG A 142 24.30 9.56 28.66
CA ARG A 142 24.88 8.71 29.70
C ARG A 142 26.40 8.71 29.51
N LYS A 143 27.15 8.98 30.57
CA LYS A 143 28.60 8.73 30.60
C LYS A 143 28.82 7.22 30.56
N ALA A 144 29.57 6.76 29.57
CA ALA A 144 30.19 5.45 29.63
C ALA A 144 31.24 5.50 30.75
N SER A 145 31.12 4.58 31.70
CA SER A 145 32.18 4.27 32.67
C SER A 145 33.18 3.32 32.05
#